data_AF-A0A529X7R2-F1
#
_entry.id   AF-A0A529X7R2-F1
#
_cell.length_a   1.000
_cell.length_b   1.000
_cell.length_c   1.000
_cell.angle_alpha   90.00
_cell.angle_beta   90.00
_cell.angle_gamma   90.00
#
_symmetry.space_group_name_H-M   'P 1'
#
loop_
_entity.id
_entity.type
_entity.pdbx_description
1 polymer ?
#
loop_
_entity_poly.entity_id
_entity_poly.type
_entity_poly.pdbx_seq_one_letter_code
_entity_poly.pdbx_strand_id
1 'polypeptide(L)' 'VKKDPALTVEALMAYCRENLTGYKRPRYIEFRTELPKTPVGKILRRALRDQA' A
#
# COMPACT_ATOMS: atom_id res chain seq x y z
N VAL A 1 -3.81 3.31 -5.11
CA VAL A 1 -3.68 4.39 -6.12
C VAL A 1 -2.99 5.57 -5.45
N LYS A 2 -1.76 5.89 -5.86
CA LYS A 2 -1.07 7.09 -5.35
C LYS A 2 -1.79 8.33 -5.91
N LYS A 3 -2.09 9.29 -5.04
CA LYS A 3 -2.68 10.57 -5.46
C LYS A 3 -1.63 11.51 -6.06
N ASP A 4 -0.40 11.42 -5.53
CA ASP A 4 0.76 12.18 -5.99
C ASP A 4 1.70 11.27 -6.80
N PRO A 5 2.03 11.62 -8.06
CA PRO A 5 2.96 10.85 -8.87
C PRO A 5 4.40 10.87 -8.36
N ALA A 6 4.83 11.90 -7.62
CA ALA A 6 6.18 12.01 -7.06
C ALA A 6 6.40 11.15 -5.80
N LEU A 7 5.35 10.56 -5.24
CA LEU A 7 5.46 9.71 -4.05
C LEU A 7 6.23 8.41 -4.37
N THR A 8 7.36 8.22 -3.69
CA THR A 8 8.23 7.05 -3.82
C THR A 8 8.07 6.07 -2.67
N VAL A 9 8.53 4.83 -2.88
CA VAL A 9 8.54 3.79 -1.85
C VAL A 9 9.48 4.16 -0.70
N GLU A 10 10.64 4.73 -1.03
CA GLU A 10 11.66 5.15 -0.07
C GLU A 10 11.12 6.22 0.90
N ALA A 11 10.41 7.21 0.38
CA ALA A 11 9.78 8.25 1.20
C ALA A 11 8.75 7.65 2.18
N LEU A 12 7.94 6.68 1.73
CA LEU A 12 7.00 5.99 2.60
C LEU A 12 7.69 5.11 3.65
N MET A 13 8.76 4.41 3.26
CA MET A 13 9.54 3.61 4.21
C MET A 13 10.22 4.48 5.28
N ALA A 14 10.80 5.63 4.89
CA ALA A 14 11.38 6.60 5.81
C ALA A 14 10.31 7.13 6.79
N TYR A 15 9.15 7.53 6.27
CA TYR A 15 8.03 7.96 7.09
C TYR A 15 7.56 6.87 8.08
N CYS A 16 7.41 5.63 7.62
CA CYS A 16 7.07 4.51 8.49
C CYS A 16 8.17 4.20 9.50
N ARG A 17 9.44 4.44 9.18
CA ARG A 17 10.56 4.25 10.10
C ARG A 17 10.52 5.25 11.24
N GLU A 18 10.20 6.50 10.96
CA GLU A 18 10.10 7.56 11.95
C GLU A 18 8.85 7.45 12.82
N ASN A 19 7.71 7.05 12.23
CA ASN A 19 6.41 7.12 12.89
C ASN A 19 5.90 5.77 13.44
N LEU A 20 6.48 4.63 13.03
CA LEU A 20 6.03 3.30 13.46
C LEU A 20 7.14 2.53 14.18
N THR A 21 6.71 1.78 15.20
CA THR A 21 7.52 0.74 15.83
C THR A 21 7.93 -0.32 14.81
N GLY A 22 9.10 -0.94 15.00
CA GLY A 22 9.70 -1.85 14.00
C GLY A 22 8.76 -2.93 13.48
N TYR A 23 7.95 -3.53 14.35
CA TYR A 23 7.00 -4.60 13.97
C TYR A 23 5.76 -4.11 13.20
N LYS A 24 5.42 -2.81 13.27
CA LYS A 24 4.30 -2.21 12.52
C LYS A 24 4.70 -1.73 11.13
N ARG A 25 6.00 -1.75 10.82
CA ARG A 25 6.50 -1.31 9.51
C ARG A 25 6.12 -2.34 8.44
N PRO A 26 5.59 -1.90 7.29
CA PRO A 26 5.28 -2.82 6.20
C PRO A 26 6.56 -3.49 5.68
N ARG A 27 6.46 -4.78 5.33
CA ARG A 27 7.60 -5.54 4.78
C ARG A 27 7.88 -5.21 3.31
N TYR A 28 6.83 -4.86 2.57
CA TYR A 28 6.90 -4.42 1.18
C TYR A 28 5.82 -3.36 0.94
N ILE A 29 6.07 -2.47 -0.02
CA ILE A 29 5.14 -1.43 -0.45
C ILE A 29 5.09 -1.47 -1.97
N GLU A 30 3.89 -1.55 -2.53
CA GLU A 30 3.66 -1.59 -3.97
C GLU A 30 2.66 -0.50 -4.36
N PHE A 31 2.96 0.23 -5.44
CA PHE A 31 2.02 1.18 -6.02
C PHE A 31 1.24 0.53 -7.16
N ARG A 32 -0.07 0.36 -6.95
CA ARG A 32 -1.00 -0.09 -7.99
C ARG A 32 -1.78 1.07 -8.59
N THR A 33 -2.01 0.98 -9.91
CA THR A 33 -2.87 1.87 -10.68
C THR A 33 -4.32 1.79 -10.22
N GLU A 34 -4.77 0.59 -9.84
CA GLU A 34 -6.11 0.33 -9.32
C GLU A 34 -6.10 -0.67 -8.16
N LEU A 35 -7.19 -0.68 -7.38
CA LEU A 35 -7.42 -1.66 -6.33
C LEU A 35 -8.63 -2.51 -6.72
N PRO A 36 -8.58 -3.85 -6.52
CA PRO A 36 -9.72 -4.70 -6.79
C PRO A 36 -10.85 -4.33 -5.83
N LYS A 37 -12.04 -4.12 -6.39
CA LYS A 37 -13.22 -3.70 -5.64
C LYS A 37 -14.40 -4.64 -5.89
N THR A 38 -15.29 -4.76 -4.91
CA THR A 38 -16.60 -5.37 -5.10
C THR A 38 -17.45 -4.50 -6.04
N PRO A 39 -18.57 -5.04 -6.59
CA PRO A 39 -19.51 -4.24 -7.37
C PRO A 39 -20.06 -3.01 -6.63
N VAL A 40 -20.08 -3.04 -5.30
CA VAL A 40 -20.48 -1.92 -4.43
C VAL A 40 -19.29 -1.10 -3.91
N GLY A 41 -18.09 -1.28 -4.49
CA GLY A 41 -16.92 -0.42 -4.27
C GLY A 41 -16.01 -0.77 -3.09
N LYS A 42 -16.26 -1.85 -2.34
CA LYS A 42 -15.42 -2.28 -1.20
C LYS A 42 -14.12 -2.91 -1.71
N ILE A 43 -12.97 -2.60 -1.09
CA ILE A 43 -11.68 -3.19 -1.47
C ILE A 43 -11.66 -4.69 -1.16
N LEU A 44 -11.32 -5.50 -2.15
CA LEU A 44 -11.19 -6.94 -2.05
C LEU A 44 -9.79 -7.33 -1.57
N ARG A 45 -9.59 -7.37 -0.25
CA ARG A 45 -8.28 -7.72 0.35
C ARG A 45 -7.78 -9.12 -0.02
N ARG A 46 -8.69 -10.08 -0.28
CA ARG A 46 -8.32 -11.43 -0.70
C ARG A 46 -7.61 -11.41 -2.06
N ALA A 47 -8.19 -10.74 -3.05
CA ALA A 47 -7.58 -10.62 -4.37
C ALA A 47 -6.21 -9.93 -4.35
N LEU A 48 -5.99 -9.00 -3.40
CA LEU A 48 -4.67 -8.39 -3.20
C LEU A 48 -3.62 -9.38 -2.67
N ARG A 49 -4.03 -10.37 -1.87
CA ARG A 49 -3.13 -11.39 -1.30
C ARG A 49 -2.77 -12.47 -2.32
N ASP A 50 -3.72 -12.86 -3.17
CA ASP A 50 -3.52 -13.91 -4.19
C ASP A 50 -2.62 -13.44 -5.35
N GLN A 51 -2.39 -12.13 -5.47
CA GLN A 51 -1.58 -11.48 -6.52
C GLN A 51 -0.19 -11.02 -6.03
N ALA A 52 0.14 -11.26 -4.77
CA ALA A 52 1.39 -10.83 -4.14
C ALA A 52 2.28 -12.05 -3.82
#